data_AF-A0A966YJ33-F1
#
_entry.id   AF-A0A966YJ33-F1
#
_cell.length_a   1.000
_cell.length_b   1.000
_cell.length_c   1.000
_cell.angle_alpha   90.00
_cell.angle_beta   90.00
_cell.angle_gamma   90.00
#
_symmetry.space_group_name_H-M   'P 1'
#
loop_
_entity.id
_entity.type
_entity.pdbx_description
1 polymer ?
#
loop_
_entity_poly.entity_id
_entity_poly.type
_entity_poly.pdbx_seq_one_letter_code
_entity_poly.pdbx_strand_id
1 'polypeptide(L)'
;FPDGCVPSTWSIDLHYPKEQYAKKFPDNPFISIAVHDRRVDRSYGYPVPYRCFYSRDIENLFMAGRCISVTHEALGTVRVMKTCGMMGEVVGKAASVAVKHGTGPRGVYEHHWPEMDELLQLPGKARRASPTAPIEIPADALPLAGPNGPMTGLDPKKIAESKGGVVLDDREAKKAGSWTEGQGLRGYVGHGYIYASPGSGASATFELRAPATGSYDVLVAWQPHENRGTAVPVSIEAAESRLKATVNMRQQPPIDDGFGSAGRLTLQKGEKCVVVIGTDGAGGFAHADAVLLVPAS
;
A
#
# COMPACT_ATOMS: atom_id res chain seq x y z
N PHE A 1 -16.56 3.88 -11.58
CA PHE A 1 -17.72 4.78 -11.72
C PHE A 1 -17.22 6.21 -11.79
N PRO A 2 -17.78 7.08 -12.64
CA PRO A 2 -17.37 8.50 -12.73
C PRO A 2 -17.57 9.28 -11.43
N ASP A 3 -18.51 8.84 -10.59
CA ASP A 3 -18.88 9.44 -9.31
C ASP A 3 -18.42 8.60 -8.11
N GLY A 4 -17.40 7.76 -8.31
CA GLY A 4 -16.87 6.89 -7.27
C GLY A 4 -16.13 7.69 -6.21
N CYS A 5 -16.56 7.61 -4.94
CA CYS A 5 -16.05 8.48 -3.87
C CYS A 5 -15.64 7.74 -2.59
N VAL A 6 -15.99 6.45 -2.44
CA VAL A 6 -15.56 5.65 -1.28
C VAL A 6 -14.98 4.32 -1.75
N PRO A 7 -13.69 4.02 -1.53
CA PRO A 7 -13.14 2.72 -1.90
C PRO A 7 -13.67 1.62 -0.96
N SER A 8 -14.21 0.54 -1.53
CA SER A 8 -14.52 -0.70 -0.82
C SER A 8 -13.57 -1.80 -1.26
N THR A 9 -12.78 -2.32 -0.31
CA THR A 9 -11.79 -3.39 -0.54
C THR A 9 -12.15 -4.69 0.18
N TRP A 10 -13.32 -4.77 0.82
CA TRP A 10 -13.74 -5.99 1.50
C TRP A 10 -14.37 -6.98 0.52
N SER A 11 -14.10 -8.27 0.71
CA SER A 11 -14.78 -9.36 -0.01
C SER A 11 -16.30 -9.28 0.20
N ILE A 12 -17.08 -9.84 -0.72
CA ILE A 12 -18.53 -9.95 -0.53
C ILE A 12 -18.76 -11.02 0.54
N ASP A 13 -19.14 -10.56 1.74
CA ASP A 13 -19.31 -11.39 2.93
C ASP A 13 -20.80 -11.47 3.31
N LEU A 14 -21.41 -12.59 2.90
CA LEU A 14 -22.84 -12.86 3.07
C LEU A 14 -23.06 -13.94 4.11
N HIS A 15 -24.06 -13.71 4.96
CA HIS A 15 -24.38 -14.58 6.08
C HIS A 15 -25.73 -15.26 5.82
N TYR A 16 -25.70 -16.58 5.66
CA TYR A 16 -26.89 -17.38 5.44
C TYR A 16 -27.18 -18.25 6.66
N PRO A 17 -28.45 -18.50 7.01
CA PRO A 17 -28.81 -19.47 8.03
C PRO A 17 -28.16 -20.84 7.79
N LYS A 18 -27.60 -21.45 8.85
CA LYS A 18 -27.22 -22.88 8.81
C LYS A 18 -28.47 -23.72 8.59
N GLU A 19 -28.41 -24.66 7.66
CA GLU A 19 -29.56 -25.49 7.25
C GLU A 19 -30.27 -26.16 8.44
N GLN A 20 -29.52 -26.67 9.41
CA GLN A 20 -30.09 -27.30 10.61
C GLN A 20 -30.95 -26.34 11.46
N TYR A 21 -30.58 -25.06 11.54
CA TYR A 21 -31.31 -24.05 12.30
C TYR A 21 -32.44 -23.44 11.47
N ALA A 22 -32.27 -23.32 10.15
CA ALA A 22 -33.35 -22.96 9.24
C ALA A 22 -34.50 -23.97 9.29
N LYS A 23 -34.19 -25.27 9.41
CA LYS A 23 -35.22 -26.32 9.58
C LYS A 23 -35.88 -26.30 10.96
N LYS A 24 -35.09 -26.13 12.02
CA LYS A 24 -35.59 -26.19 13.42
C LYS A 24 -36.31 -24.92 13.86
N PHE A 25 -35.91 -23.76 13.34
CA PHE A 25 -36.44 -22.44 13.69
C PHE A 25 -36.72 -21.65 12.39
N PRO A 26 -37.74 -22.05 11.61
CA PRO A 26 -37.99 -21.49 10.27
C PRO A 26 -38.24 -19.98 10.28
N ASP A 27 -38.88 -19.47 11.33
CA ASP A 27 -39.18 -18.03 11.44
C ASP A 27 -38.01 -17.20 11.95
N ASN A 28 -37.04 -17.83 12.65
CA ASN A 28 -35.91 -17.12 13.27
C ASN A 28 -34.67 -18.01 13.47
N PRO A 29 -33.98 -18.38 12.40
CA PRO A 29 -32.74 -19.15 12.51
C PRO A 29 -31.61 -18.27 13.05
N PHE A 30 -31.02 -18.68 14.18
CA PHE A 30 -30.10 -17.83 14.94
C PHE A 30 -28.61 -18.12 14.74
N ILE A 31 -28.24 -19.16 13.96
CA ILE A 31 -26.84 -19.45 13.62
C ILE A 31 -26.66 -19.40 12.11
N SER A 32 -25.67 -18.63 11.66
CA SER A 32 -25.32 -18.46 10.26
C SER A 32 -24.03 -19.21 9.85
N ILE A 33 -23.86 -19.41 8.55
CA ILE A 33 -22.58 -19.60 7.87
C ILE A 33 -22.20 -18.32 7.13
N ALA A 34 -20.90 -18.04 7.08
CA ALA A 34 -20.36 -16.97 6.24
C ALA A 34 -19.91 -17.54 4.90
N VAL A 35 -20.34 -16.90 3.82
CA VAL A 35 -19.90 -17.17 2.45
C VAL A 35 -19.12 -15.96 1.98
N HIS A 36 -17.84 -16.19 1.69
CA HIS A 36 -16.92 -15.14 1.24
C HIS A 36 -16.64 -15.30 -0.25
N ASP A 37 -17.20 -14.41 -1.07
CA ASP A 37 -16.77 -14.26 -2.47
C ASP A 37 -15.59 -13.29 -2.55
N ARG A 38 -14.45 -13.83 -2.99
CA ARG A 38 -13.14 -13.16 -3.05
C ARG A 38 -12.86 -12.50 -4.40
N ARG A 39 -13.86 -12.31 -5.25
CA ARG A 39 -13.72 -11.59 -6.53
C ARG A 39 -13.42 -10.09 -6.36
N VAL A 40 -13.69 -9.51 -5.19
CA VAL A 40 -13.22 -8.16 -4.86
C VAL A 40 -11.75 -8.23 -4.50
N ASP A 41 -10.92 -7.56 -5.31
CA ASP A 41 -9.51 -7.36 -5.02
C ASP A 41 -9.37 -6.55 -3.73
N ARG A 42 -8.69 -7.09 -2.71
CA ARG A 42 -8.54 -6.41 -1.42
C ARG A 42 -7.46 -5.32 -1.42
N SER A 43 -6.60 -5.31 -2.43
CA SER A 43 -5.56 -4.30 -2.63
C SER A 43 -6.14 -3.08 -3.36
N TYR A 44 -6.97 -3.29 -4.38
CA TYR A 44 -7.51 -2.20 -5.20
C TYR A 44 -8.98 -1.88 -4.91
N GLY A 45 -9.81 -2.88 -4.66
CA GLY A 45 -11.23 -2.72 -4.40
C GLY A 45 -12.01 -2.15 -5.58
N TYR A 46 -13.12 -1.49 -5.28
CA TYR A 46 -13.90 -0.71 -6.23
C TYR A 46 -14.51 0.51 -5.53
N PRO A 47 -14.76 1.61 -6.25
CA PRO A 47 -15.32 2.80 -5.64
C PRO A 47 -16.85 2.71 -5.56
N VAL A 48 -17.42 3.00 -4.39
CA VAL A 48 -18.86 3.16 -4.18
C VAL A 48 -19.29 4.51 -4.79
N PRO A 49 -20.31 4.52 -5.67
CA PRO A 49 -20.83 5.75 -6.28
C PRO A 49 -21.47 6.70 -5.28
N TYR A 50 -21.31 8.02 -5.48
CA TYR A 50 -21.98 9.05 -4.67
C TYR A 50 -23.51 8.91 -4.72
N ARG A 51 -24.06 8.51 -5.88
CA ARG A 51 -25.50 8.30 -6.06
C ARG A 51 -26.11 7.22 -5.15
N CYS A 52 -25.29 6.41 -4.45
CA CYS A 52 -25.76 5.48 -3.42
C CYS A 52 -26.11 6.17 -2.09
N PHE A 53 -25.71 7.43 -1.90
CA PHE A 53 -25.75 8.11 -0.60
C PHE A 53 -26.92 9.06 -0.41
N TYR A 54 -27.88 9.11 -1.33
CA TYR A 54 -29.09 9.92 -1.17
C TYR A 54 -30.33 9.19 -1.65
N SER A 55 -31.49 9.59 -1.12
CA SER A 55 -32.76 8.97 -1.47
C SER A 55 -33.17 9.31 -2.89
N ARG A 56 -33.69 8.32 -3.62
CA ARG A 56 -34.32 8.56 -4.92
C ARG A 56 -35.62 9.35 -4.76
N ASP A 57 -36.34 9.12 -3.67
CA ASP A 57 -37.75 9.51 -3.49
C ASP A 57 -37.92 10.70 -2.51
N ILE A 58 -36.97 10.93 -1.61
CA ILE A 58 -37.00 12.05 -0.63
C ILE A 58 -35.86 13.02 -0.98
N GLU A 59 -36.22 14.20 -1.48
CA GLU A 59 -35.27 15.13 -2.11
C GLU A 59 -34.11 15.56 -1.21
N ASN A 60 -34.37 15.79 0.08
CA ASN A 60 -33.38 16.30 1.05
C ASN A 60 -32.96 15.23 2.08
N LEU A 61 -32.80 13.97 1.65
CA LEU A 61 -32.38 12.88 2.53
C LEU A 61 -31.07 12.24 2.05
N PHE A 62 -30.00 12.48 2.82
CA PHE A 62 -28.76 11.72 2.74
C PHE A 62 -28.82 10.44 3.58
N MET A 63 -28.05 9.43 3.18
CA MET A 63 -27.82 8.19 3.89
C MET A 63 -26.31 7.88 3.86
N ALA A 64 -25.76 7.46 4.99
CA ALA A 64 -24.36 7.03 5.10
C ALA A 64 -24.26 5.78 5.98
N GLY A 65 -23.32 4.91 5.66
CA GLY A 65 -23.11 3.66 6.39
C GLY A 65 -24.01 2.53 5.90
N ARG A 66 -24.64 1.77 6.81
CA ARG A 66 -25.34 0.52 6.45
C ARG A 66 -26.71 0.73 5.82
N CYS A 67 -27.25 1.94 5.85
CA CYS A 67 -28.56 2.30 5.30
C CYS A 67 -28.48 2.90 3.88
N ILE A 68 -27.31 2.90 3.23
CA ILE A 68 -27.15 3.42 1.86
C ILE A 68 -27.91 2.57 0.83
N SER A 69 -28.16 3.15 -0.34
CA SER A 69 -28.90 2.49 -1.41
C SER A 69 -28.02 1.47 -2.16
N VAL A 70 -28.10 0.21 -1.74
CA VAL A 70 -27.38 -0.93 -2.33
C VAL A 70 -28.24 -2.20 -2.26
N THR A 71 -27.95 -3.19 -3.10
CA THR A 71 -28.56 -4.53 -2.99
C THR A 71 -28.03 -5.27 -1.76
N HIS A 72 -28.72 -6.34 -1.36
CA HIS A 72 -28.26 -7.22 -0.26
C HIS A 72 -26.83 -7.73 -0.48
N GLU A 73 -26.50 -8.13 -1.72
CA GLU A 73 -25.16 -8.62 -2.09
C GLU A 73 -24.09 -7.53 -1.94
N ALA A 74 -24.35 -6.34 -2.48
CA ALA A 74 -23.42 -5.21 -2.38
C ALA A 74 -23.26 -4.73 -0.92
N LEU A 75 -24.30 -4.84 -0.09
CA LEU A 75 -24.19 -4.55 1.34
C LEU A 75 -23.16 -5.46 2.03
N GLY A 76 -22.96 -6.70 1.54
CA GLY A 76 -21.99 -7.66 2.06
C GLY A 76 -20.53 -7.17 2.05
N THR A 77 -20.20 -6.19 1.20
CA THR A 77 -18.83 -5.65 1.05
C THR A 77 -18.71 -4.21 1.57
N VAL A 78 -19.73 -3.36 1.38
CA VAL A 78 -19.64 -1.93 1.72
C VAL A 78 -19.92 -1.62 3.21
N ARG A 79 -20.48 -2.56 3.98
CA ARG A 79 -20.96 -2.34 5.37
C ARG A 79 -19.87 -2.26 6.46
N VAL A 80 -18.60 -2.36 6.10
CA VAL A 80 -17.46 -2.39 7.03
C VAL A 80 -17.22 -1.01 7.64
N MET A 81 -16.85 -0.95 8.93
CA MET A 81 -16.82 0.30 9.72
C MET A 81 -15.98 1.41 9.09
N LYS A 82 -14.80 1.09 8.52
CA LYS A 82 -13.95 2.08 7.84
C LYS A 82 -14.62 2.65 6.60
N THR A 83 -15.24 1.80 5.78
CA THR A 83 -16.02 2.20 4.60
C THR A 83 -17.19 3.10 4.99
N CYS A 84 -17.94 2.72 6.04
CA CYS A 84 -19.02 3.55 6.57
C CYS A 84 -18.54 4.92 7.07
N GLY A 85 -17.37 4.98 7.72
CA GLY A 85 -16.75 6.24 8.15
C GLY A 85 -16.43 7.17 6.98
N MET A 86 -15.86 6.62 5.90
CA MET A 86 -15.60 7.37 4.66
C MET A 86 -16.88 7.89 4.02
N MET A 87 -17.98 7.11 4.01
CA MET A 87 -19.27 7.59 3.52
C MET A 87 -19.77 8.81 4.30
N GLY A 88 -19.57 8.83 5.63
CA GLY A 88 -19.92 9.97 6.47
C GLY A 88 -19.15 11.24 6.11
N GLU A 89 -17.85 11.11 5.81
CA GLU A 89 -17.02 12.22 5.32
C GLU A 89 -17.54 12.76 3.98
N VAL A 90 -17.81 11.86 3.02
CA VAL A 90 -18.36 12.24 1.71
C VAL A 90 -19.69 12.97 1.85
N VAL A 91 -20.63 12.43 2.65
CA VAL A 91 -21.93 13.07 2.88
C VAL A 91 -21.78 14.42 3.58
N GLY A 92 -20.86 14.56 4.54
CA GLY A 92 -20.58 15.84 5.18
C GLY A 92 -20.06 16.91 4.21
N LYS A 93 -19.12 16.53 3.33
CA LYS A 93 -18.64 17.42 2.25
C LYS A 93 -19.78 17.80 1.31
N ALA A 94 -20.56 16.84 0.84
CA ALA A 94 -21.70 17.07 -0.05
C ALA A 94 -22.78 17.95 0.59
N ALA A 95 -23.10 17.74 1.85
CA ALA A 95 -24.03 18.59 2.60
C ALA A 95 -23.54 20.04 2.68
N SER A 96 -22.22 20.26 2.80
CA SER A 96 -21.68 21.62 2.79
C SER A 96 -21.82 22.30 1.42
N VAL A 97 -21.67 21.56 0.31
CA VAL A 97 -21.92 22.06 -1.05
C VAL A 97 -23.41 22.34 -1.25
N ALA A 98 -24.28 21.44 -0.79
CA ALA A 98 -25.73 21.58 -0.82
C ALA A 98 -26.18 22.87 -0.12
N VAL A 99 -25.70 23.13 1.09
CA VAL A 99 -26.01 24.34 1.86
C VAL A 99 -25.47 25.59 1.16
N LYS A 100 -24.23 25.56 0.65
CA LYS A 100 -23.59 26.70 -0.03
C LYS A 100 -24.40 27.19 -1.25
N HIS A 101 -24.96 26.25 -2.01
CA HIS A 101 -25.67 26.54 -3.27
C HIS A 101 -27.19 26.48 -3.15
N GLY A 102 -27.75 26.20 -1.96
CA GLY A 102 -29.19 26.04 -1.78
C GLY A 102 -29.79 24.90 -2.59
N THR A 103 -29.06 23.79 -2.75
CA THR A 103 -29.46 22.62 -3.54
C THR A 103 -29.63 21.38 -2.66
N GLY A 104 -30.35 20.36 -3.16
CA GLY A 104 -30.41 19.04 -2.54
C GLY A 104 -29.23 18.13 -2.91
N PRO A 105 -29.09 16.97 -2.23
CA PRO A 105 -28.13 15.91 -2.53
C PRO A 105 -27.94 15.57 -4.01
N ARG A 106 -29.05 15.47 -4.75
CA ARG A 106 -29.06 15.18 -6.19
C ARG A 106 -28.46 16.32 -7.01
N GLY A 107 -28.82 17.57 -6.70
CA GLY A 107 -28.28 18.72 -7.42
C GLY A 107 -26.78 18.95 -7.14
N VAL A 108 -26.24 18.47 -6.02
CA VAL A 108 -24.78 18.41 -5.84
C VAL A 108 -24.14 17.56 -6.95
N TYR A 109 -24.72 16.40 -7.27
CA TYR A 109 -24.22 15.54 -8.36
C TYR A 109 -24.47 16.13 -9.75
N GLU A 110 -25.67 16.66 -9.99
CA GLU A 110 -26.08 17.11 -11.33
C GLU A 110 -25.49 18.47 -11.73
N HIS A 111 -25.19 19.34 -10.76
CA HIS A 111 -24.85 20.74 -11.03
C HIS A 111 -23.55 21.22 -10.37
N HIS A 112 -23.08 20.55 -9.31
CA HIS A 112 -21.92 20.99 -8.54
C HIS A 112 -20.86 19.89 -8.34
N TRP A 113 -20.85 18.88 -9.22
CA TRP A 113 -19.88 17.79 -9.14
C TRP A 113 -18.42 18.25 -9.19
N PRO A 114 -18.00 19.24 -10.01
CA PRO A 114 -16.63 19.72 -10.00
C PRO A 114 -16.16 20.22 -8.63
N GLU A 115 -16.99 21.02 -7.92
CA GLU A 115 -16.66 21.47 -6.56
C GLU A 115 -16.63 20.29 -5.57
N MET A 116 -17.55 19.33 -5.73
CA MET A 116 -17.58 18.13 -4.90
C MET A 116 -16.31 17.28 -5.10
N ASP A 117 -15.88 17.08 -6.35
CA ASP A 117 -14.68 16.33 -6.70
C ASP A 117 -13.44 17.00 -6.11
N GLU A 118 -13.30 18.32 -6.24
CA GLU A 118 -12.22 19.09 -5.59
C GLU A 118 -12.18 18.85 -4.08
N LEU A 119 -13.34 18.84 -3.39
CA LEU A 119 -13.40 18.57 -1.95
C LEU A 119 -13.00 17.13 -1.59
N LEU A 120 -13.27 16.16 -2.47
CA LEU A 120 -12.89 14.76 -2.28
C LEU A 120 -11.38 14.53 -2.45
N GLN A 121 -10.70 15.38 -3.23
CA GLN A 121 -9.23 15.33 -3.39
C GLN A 121 -8.47 15.94 -2.21
N LEU A 122 -9.15 16.55 -1.24
CA LEU A 122 -8.49 17.16 -0.09
C LEU A 122 -8.09 16.13 0.98
N PRO A 123 -6.98 16.34 1.72
CA PRO A 123 -6.64 15.51 2.86
C PRO A 123 -7.75 15.45 3.91
N GLY A 124 -7.89 14.33 4.62
CA GLY A 124 -8.99 14.13 5.59
C GLY A 124 -9.00 15.11 6.79
N LYS A 125 -7.90 15.85 7.03
CA LYS A 125 -7.84 16.93 8.04
C LYS A 125 -8.27 18.31 7.51
N ALA A 126 -8.52 18.44 6.20
CA ALA A 126 -8.99 19.69 5.61
C ALA A 126 -10.36 20.07 6.17
N ARG A 127 -10.52 21.33 6.57
CA ARG A 127 -11.73 21.83 7.25
C ARG A 127 -12.01 23.29 6.91
N ARG A 128 -13.21 23.76 7.22
CA ARG A 128 -13.60 25.17 7.15
C ARG A 128 -14.65 25.48 8.21
N ALA A 129 -14.70 26.72 8.68
CA ALA A 129 -15.62 27.14 9.75
C ALA A 129 -17.09 27.23 9.29
N SER A 130 -17.32 27.48 8.00
CA SER A 130 -18.66 27.55 7.38
C SER A 130 -18.59 27.11 5.91
N PRO A 131 -19.72 26.78 5.25
CA PRO A 131 -19.74 26.38 3.85
C PRO A 131 -19.13 27.39 2.85
N THR A 132 -19.03 28.67 3.24
CA THR A 132 -18.45 29.74 2.41
C THR A 132 -17.07 30.19 2.87
N ALA A 133 -16.59 29.70 4.02
CA ALA A 133 -15.26 30.04 4.52
C ALA A 133 -14.16 29.37 3.67
N PRO A 134 -12.95 29.97 3.62
CA PRO A 134 -11.79 29.32 3.03
C PRO A 134 -11.49 27.96 3.67
N ILE A 135 -10.92 27.06 2.88
CA ILE A 135 -10.48 25.75 3.36
C ILE A 135 -9.12 25.90 4.03
N GLU A 136 -9.01 25.36 5.24
CA GLU A 136 -7.79 25.24 6.01
C GLU A 136 -7.28 23.80 5.94
N ILE A 137 -6.01 23.62 5.58
CA ILE A 137 -5.32 22.33 5.65
C ILE A 137 -4.28 22.42 6.76
N PRO A 138 -4.49 21.72 7.89
CA PRO A 138 -3.50 21.69 8.97
C PRO A 138 -2.13 21.21 8.50
N ALA A 139 -1.04 21.76 9.06
CA ALA A 139 0.33 21.37 8.69
C ALA A 139 0.65 19.90 9.01
N ASP A 140 -0.08 19.29 9.95
CA ASP A 140 0.00 17.89 10.33
C ASP A 140 -1.00 17.00 9.56
N ALA A 141 -1.58 17.50 8.47
CA ALA A 141 -2.33 16.70 7.51
C ALA A 141 -1.39 15.72 6.83
N LEU A 142 -1.82 14.46 6.77
CA LEU A 142 -1.10 13.45 6.00
C LEU A 142 -1.16 13.81 4.51
N PRO A 143 -0.08 13.58 3.74
CA PRO A 143 -0.14 13.71 2.30
C PRO A 143 -1.15 12.73 1.73
N LEU A 144 -1.70 13.06 0.56
CA LEU A 144 -2.54 12.12 -0.18
C LEU A 144 -1.76 10.84 -0.47
N ALA A 145 -2.43 9.70 -0.35
CA ALA A 145 -1.83 8.43 -0.71
C ALA A 145 -1.52 8.45 -2.22
N GLY A 146 -0.29 8.07 -2.58
CA GLY A 146 0.08 7.87 -3.98
C GLY A 146 -0.61 6.64 -4.58
N PRO A 147 -0.35 6.33 -5.86
CA PRO A 147 -0.91 5.14 -6.53
C PRO A 147 -0.54 3.82 -5.83
N ASN A 148 0.48 3.86 -4.98
CA ASN A 148 1.04 2.75 -4.23
C ASN A 148 0.41 2.58 -2.83
N GLY A 149 -0.54 3.44 -2.46
CA GLY A 149 -1.05 3.53 -1.10
C GLY A 149 -0.08 4.27 -0.15
N PRO A 150 -0.35 4.24 1.17
CA PRO A 150 0.57 4.79 2.15
C PRO A 150 1.84 3.93 2.26
N MET A 151 2.99 4.59 2.35
CA MET A 151 4.25 3.95 2.68
C MET A 151 4.24 3.52 4.15
N THR A 152 4.24 2.22 4.42
CA THR A 152 4.15 1.65 5.78
C THR A 152 5.49 1.13 6.32
N GLY A 153 6.54 1.13 5.51
CA GLY A 153 7.90 0.75 5.89
C GLY A 153 8.76 1.94 6.33
N LEU A 154 10.07 1.70 6.40
CA LEU A 154 11.07 2.73 6.67
C LEU A 154 11.21 3.66 5.47
N ASP A 155 11.37 4.95 5.73
CA ASP A 155 11.51 5.96 4.68
C ASP A 155 12.92 5.90 4.06
N PRO A 156 13.07 5.52 2.76
CA PRO A 156 14.38 5.39 2.12
C PRO A 156 15.13 6.72 2.08
N LYS A 157 14.44 7.86 1.99
CA LYS A 157 15.09 9.18 2.00
C LYS A 157 15.71 9.47 3.35
N LYS A 158 15.00 9.17 4.44
CA LYS A 158 15.53 9.35 5.80
C LYS A 158 16.72 8.43 6.07
N ILE A 159 16.70 7.21 5.55
CA ILE A 159 17.85 6.29 5.64
C ILE A 159 19.03 6.87 4.85
N ALA A 160 18.81 7.32 3.61
CA ALA A 160 19.86 7.92 2.78
C ALA A 160 20.49 9.15 3.46
N GLU A 161 19.66 10.04 4.01
CA GLU A 161 20.10 11.23 4.75
C GLU A 161 20.87 10.88 6.02
N SER A 162 20.38 9.91 6.82
CA SER A 162 21.02 9.55 8.09
C SER A 162 22.34 8.81 7.91
N LYS A 163 22.44 7.99 6.86
CA LYS A 163 23.65 7.20 6.56
C LYS A 163 24.61 7.95 5.60
N GLY A 164 24.19 9.06 4.99
CA GLY A 164 24.99 9.80 4.02
C GLY A 164 25.24 9.02 2.71
N GLY A 165 24.28 8.18 2.32
CA GLY A 165 24.41 7.24 1.20
C GLY A 165 23.29 7.34 0.17
N VAL A 166 23.25 6.36 -0.75
CA VAL A 166 22.19 6.21 -1.76
C VAL A 166 21.44 4.92 -1.48
N VAL A 167 20.12 5.00 -1.30
CA VAL A 167 19.24 3.85 -1.09
C VAL A 167 18.36 3.68 -2.32
N LEU A 168 18.22 2.44 -2.80
CA LEU A 168 17.18 2.05 -3.75
C LEU A 168 16.28 0.97 -3.12
N ASP A 169 14.97 1.19 -3.21
CA ASP A 169 13.91 0.27 -2.76
C ASP A 169 13.66 -0.86 -3.79
N ASP A 170 12.99 -1.94 -3.40
CA ASP A 170 12.72 -3.09 -4.27
C ASP A 170 11.94 -2.70 -5.53
N ARG A 171 11.12 -1.65 -5.43
CA ARG A 171 10.32 -1.11 -6.54
C ARG A 171 11.15 -0.38 -7.58
N GLU A 172 12.35 0.04 -7.22
CA GLU A 172 13.31 0.66 -8.12
C GLU A 172 14.23 -0.38 -8.80
N ALA A 173 14.15 -1.66 -8.36
CA ALA A 173 14.90 -2.74 -8.96
C ALA A 173 14.33 -3.19 -10.31
N LYS A 174 15.21 -3.53 -11.25
CA LYS A 174 14.85 -4.29 -12.45
C LYS A 174 14.72 -5.76 -12.06
N LYS A 175 13.51 -6.32 -12.20
CA LYS A 175 13.16 -7.67 -11.78
C LYS A 175 13.12 -8.60 -13.00
N ALA A 176 13.77 -9.75 -12.91
CA ALA A 176 13.68 -10.84 -13.87
C ALA A 176 13.18 -12.11 -13.16
N GLY A 177 12.38 -12.91 -13.87
CA GLY A 177 11.70 -14.07 -13.29
C GLY A 177 10.52 -13.70 -12.38
N SER A 178 9.94 -14.71 -11.73
CA SER A 178 8.75 -14.53 -10.89
C SER A 178 9.13 -14.13 -9.47
N TRP A 179 8.65 -12.96 -9.05
CA TRP A 179 8.76 -12.43 -7.70
C TRP A 179 7.37 -12.24 -7.10
N THR A 180 7.25 -12.53 -5.81
CA THR A 180 6.03 -12.29 -5.04
C THR A 180 6.25 -11.12 -4.10
N GLU A 181 5.32 -10.16 -4.10
CA GLU A 181 5.35 -9.04 -3.16
C GLU A 181 4.88 -9.47 -1.76
N GLY A 182 5.47 -8.87 -0.72
CA GLY A 182 5.13 -9.14 0.66
C GLY A 182 5.18 -7.88 1.52
N GLN A 183 4.31 -7.85 2.53
CA GLN A 183 4.25 -6.81 3.56
C GLN A 183 4.07 -7.39 4.97
N GLY A 184 4.13 -8.72 5.09
CA GLY A 184 3.82 -9.45 6.32
C GLY A 184 4.92 -9.41 7.36
N LEU A 185 6.19 -9.49 6.91
CA LEU A 185 7.35 -9.29 7.79
C LEU A 185 7.58 -7.79 7.90
N ARG A 186 7.47 -7.21 9.11
CA ARG A 186 7.64 -5.76 9.32
C ARG A 186 9.11 -5.37 9.36
N GLY A 187 9.39 -4.09 9.13
CA GLY A 187 10.75 -3.54 9.11
C GLY A 187 11.40 -3.45 7.73
N TYR A 188 10.61 -3.58 6.65
CA TYR A 188 11.06 -3.32 5.28
C TYR A 188 11.19 -1.83 4.98
N VAL A 189 11.93 -1.52 3.92
CA VAL A 189 12.05 -0.17 3.36
C VAL A 189 10.86 0.09 2.43
N GLY A 190 10.42 1.34 2.37
CA GLY A 190 9.37 1.74 1.44
C GLY A 190 8.02 1.07 1.70
N HIS A 191 7.52 0.35 0.71
CA HIS A 191 6.12 -0.14 0.68
C HIS A 191 5.98 -1.64 0.93
N GLY A 192 7.07 -2.39 0.97
CA GLY A 192 7.05 -3.83 1.10
C GLY A 192 8.41 -4.42 0.75
N TYR A 193 8.41 -5.68 0.35
CA TYR A 193 9.58 -6.37 -0.18
C TYR A 193 9.12 -7.36 -1.24
N ILE A 194 10.08 -7.94 -1.96
CA ILE A 194 9.84 -9.08 -2.84
C ILE A 194 10.59 -10.32 -2.39
N TYR A 195 10.04 -11.49 -2.72
CA TYR A 195 10.71 -12.76 -2.50
C TYR A 195 10.44 -13.75 -3.63
N ALA A 196 11.38 -14.66 -3.86
CA ALA A 196 11.32 -15.64 -4.94
C ALA A 196 11.80 -17.02 -4.46
N SER A 197 11.24 -18.06 -5.09
CA SER A 197 11.57 -19.46 -4.78
C SER A 197 13.05 -19.78 -5.08
N PRO A 198 13.70 -20.63 -4.27
CA PRO A 198 15.09 -21.04 -4.54
C PRO A 198 15.22 -21.71 -5.91
N GLY A 199 16.30 -21.40 -6.63
CA GLY A 199 16.61 -22.01 -7.93
C GLY A 199 15.62 -21.69 -9.05
N SER A 200 14.84 -20.63 -8.92
CA SER A 200 13.89 -20.20 -9.96
C SER A 200 14.53 -19.44 -11.12
N GLY A 201 15.83 -19.13 -11.05
CA GLY A 201 16.51 -18.24 -11.99
C GLY A 201 16.07 -16.78 -11.89
N ALA A 202 15.33 -16.41 -10.84
CA ALA A 202 14.87 -15.04 -10.66
C ALA A 202 16.01 -14.14 -10.12
N SER A 203 15.98 -12.87 -10.51
CA SER A 203 16.94 -11.86 -10.05
C SER A 203 16.28 -10.48 -9.85
N ALA A 204 16.79 -9.73 -8.87
CA ALA A 204 16.45 -8.34 -8.62
C ALA A 204 17.73 -7.51 -8.74
N THR A 205 17.74 -6.57 -9.69
CA THR A 205 18.93 -5.77 -10.05
C THR A 205 18.74 -4.31 -9.67
N PHE A 206 19.62 -3.81 -8.83
CA PHE A 206 19.66 -2.43 -8.35
C PHE A 206 20.83 -1.71 -9.02
N GLU A 207 20.59 -0.55 -9.62
CA GLU A 207 21.61 0.23 -10.33
C GLU A 207 21.85 1.57 -9.61
N LEU A 208 22.86 1.61 -8.74
CA LEU A 208 23.23 2.79 -7.96
C LEU A 208 24.36 3.57 -8.64
N ARG A 209 24.53 4.83 -8.25
CA ARG A 209 25.69 5.66 -8.63
C ARG A 209 26.34 6.26 -7.40
N ALA A 210 27.67 6.21 -7.35
CA ALA A 210 28.41 6.79 -6.24
C ALA A 210 28.30 8.33 -6.24
N PRO A 211 27.91 8.97 -5.12
CA PRO A 211 27.77 10.42 -5.05
C PRO A 211 29.12 11.17 -5.06
N ALA A 212 30.19 10.50 -4.62
CA ALA A 212 31.56 11.01 -4.57
C ALA A 212 32.58 9.90 -4.83
N THR A 213 33.84 10.26 -5.10
CA THR A 213 34.93 9.28 -5.16
C THR A 213 35.29 8.82 -3.75
N GLY A 214 35.36 7.52 -3.50
CA GLY A 214 35.69 6.98 -2.19
C GLY A 214 35.48 5.47 -2.06
N SER A 215 35.71 4.94 -0.86
CA SER A 215 35.34 3.57 -0.51
C SER A 215 33.90 3.51 -0.02
N TYR A 216 33.16 2.49 -0.43
CA TYR A 216 31.76 2.30 -0.11
C TYR A 216 31.50 0.88 0.38
N ASP A 217 30.71 0.77 1.43
CA ASP A 217 30.03 -0.47 1.80
C ASP A 217 28.74 -0.60 0.98
N VAL A 218 28.54 -1.80 0.42
CA VAL A 218 27.31 -2.18 -0.27
C VAL A 218 26.50 -3.05 0.67
N LEU A 219 25.35 -2.52 1.09
CA LEU A 219 24.46 -3.16 2.04
C LEU A 219 23.18 -3.60 1.32
N VAL A 220 22.65 -4.76 1.73
CA VAL A 220 21.35 -5.27 1.27
C VAL A 220 20.42 -5.41 2.46
N ALA A 221 19.15 -5.08 2.28
CA ALA A 221 18.12 -5.24 3.30
C ALA A 221 17.32 -6.53 3.13
N TRP A 222 16.96 -7.16 4.24
CA TRP A 222 16.04 -8.29 4.28
C TRP A 222 15.36 -8.44 5.64
N GLN A 223 14.19 -9.10 5.67
CA GLN A 223 13.58 -9.51 6.93
C GLN A 223 13.76 -11.01 7.17
N PRO A 224 14.26 -11.41 8.36
CA PRO A 224 14.52 -12.80 8.67
C PRO A 224 13.23 -13.60 8.79
N HIS A 225 13.26 -14.82 8.27
CA HIS A 225 12.21 -15.81 8.48
C HIS A 225 12.78 -17.22 8.27
N GLU A 226 12.20 -18.23 8.93
CA GLU A 226 12.69 -19.61 8.90
C GLU A 226 12.75 -20.24 7.50
N ASN A 227 11.90 -19.76 6.58
CA ASN A 227 11.86 -20.23 5.19
C ASN A 227 12.80 -19.46 4.23
N ARG A 228 13.55 -18.46 4.72
CA ARG A 228 14.51 -17.72 3.89
C ARG A 228 15.73 -18.56 3.56
N GLY A 229 16.41 -18.15 2.48
CA GLY A 229 17.65 -18.76 2.04
C GLY A 229 18.78 -18.58 3.03
N THR A 230 19.58 -19.61 3.23
CA THR A 230 20.77 -19.59 4.09
C THR A 230 22.03 -19.13 3.37
N ALA A 231 21.99 -19.07 2.03
CA ALA A 231 23.12 -18.72 1.19
C ALA A 231 22.66 -17.94 -0.06
N VAL A 232 21.78 -16.96 0.13
CA VAL A 232 21.22 -16.15 -0.98
C VAL A 232 22.36 -15.43 -1.70
N PRO A 233 22.56 -15.66 -3.01
CA PRO A 233 23.64 -15.04 -3.74
C PRO A 233 23.39 -13.55 -3.97
N VAL A 234 24.41 -12.74 -3.69
CA VAL A 234 24.46 -11.32 -4.03
C VAL A 234 25.73 -11.08 -4.84
N SER A 235 25.60 -10.49 -6.03
CA SER A 235 26.75 -10.06 -6.83
C SER A 235 26.79 -8.55 -6.95
N ILE A 236 28.00 -7.99 -6.88
CA ILE A 236 28.24 -6.56 -7.00
C ILE A 236 29.18 -6.35 -8.19
N GLU A 237 28.80 -5.40 -9.02
CA GLU A 237 29.42 -5.15 -10.30
C GLU A 237 29.64 -3.64 -10.48
N ALA A 238 30.91 -3.23 -10.48
CA ALA A 238 31.36 -1.89 -10.87
C ALA A 238 32.39 -2.01 -12.02
N ALA A 239 32.94 -0.90 -12.51
CA ALA A 239 33.69 -0.87 -13.76
C ALA A 239 34.82 -1.92 -13.81
N GLU A 240 35.61 -2.01 -12.75
CA GLU A 240 36.72 -2.98 -12.63
C GLU A 240 36.51 -4.00 -11.51
N SER A 241 35.47 -3.83 -10.69
CA SER A 241 35.23 -4.67 -9.51
C SER A 241 34.07 -5.63 -9.72
N ARG A 242 34.32 -6.91 -9.45
CA ARG A 242 33.32 -7.98 -9.43
C ARG A 242 33.39 -8.69 -8.09
N LEU A 243 32.39 -8.50 -7.23
CA LEU A 243 32.30 -9.18 -5.94
C LEU A 243 31.12 -10.15 -5.94
N LYS A 244 31.27 -11.23 -5.18
CA LYS A 244 30.19 -12.18 -4.90
C LYS A 244 30.15 -12.41 -3.40
N ALA A 245 28.97 -12.40 -2.84
CA ALA A 245 28.68 -12.73 -1.46
C ALA A 245 27.50 -13.70 -1.39
N THR A 246 27.40 -14.39 -0.26
CA THR A 246 26.21 -15.15 0.11
C THR A 246 25.68 -14.61 1.43
N VAL A 247 24.37 -14.41 1.50
CA VAL A 247 23.71 -13.84 2.68
C VAL A 247 22.78 -14.89 3.29
N ASN A 248 22.92 -15.12 4.60
CA ASN A 248 21.99 -15.96 5.35
C ASN A 248 20.79 -15.12 5.80
N MET A 249 19.75 -15.14 4.97
CA MET A 249 18.54 -14.34 5.19
C MET A 249 17.59 -14.94 6.24
N ARG A 250 17.96 -16.04 6.91
CA ARG A 250 17.24 -16.52 8.11
C ARG A 250 17.65 -15.75 9.36
N GLN A 251 18.83 -15.14 9.34
CA GLN A 251 19.37 -14.41 10.48
C GLN A 251 18.99 -12.94 10.39
N GLN A 252 18.86 -12.29 11.53
CA GLN A 252 18.64 -10.85 11.59
C GLN A 252 19.81 -10.13 10.92
N PRO A 253 19.55 -9.18 10.00
CA PRO A 253 20.59 -8.31 9.47
C PRO A 253 21.38 -7.63 10.59
N PRO A 254 22.73 -7.65 10.54
CA PRO A 254 23.56 -7.19 11.65
C PRO A 254 23.66 -5.67 11.75
N ILE A 255 23.23 -4.93 10.74
CA ILE A 255 23.25 -3.45 10.71
C ILE A 255 21.82 -2.95 10.92
N ASP A 256 21.70 -1.82 11.61
CA ASP A 256 20.42 -1.12 11.83
C ASP A 256 19.60 -0.96 10.55
N ASP A 257 18.30 -0.76 10.72
CA ASP A 257 17.33 -0.58 9.62
C ASP A 257 17.20 -1.81 8.70
N GLY A 258 17.61 -2.98 9.18
CA GLY A 258 17.43 -4.26 8.47
C GLY A 258 18.48 -4.53 7.39
N PHE A 259 19.65 -3.91 7.48
CA PHE A 259 20.72 -4.07 6.50
C PHE A 259 21.81 -5.07 6.92
N GLY A 260 22.47 -5.66 5.94
CA GLY A 260 23.71 -6.40 6.14
C GLY A 260 24.67 -6.19 4.96
N SER A 261 25.96 -6.36 5.22
CA SER A 261 26.99 -6.13 4.21
C SER A 261 27.04 -7.25 3.17
N ALA A 262 27.07 -6.85 1.90
CA ALA A 262 27.34 -7.71 0.75
C ALA A 262 28.76 -7.52 0.21
N GLY A 263 29.49 -6.51 0.69
CA GLY A 263 30.87 -6.25 0.29
C GLY A 263 31.25 -4.77 0.38
N ARG A 264 32.52 -4.50 0.06
CA ARG A 264 33.10 -3.17 0.02
C ARG A 264 33.90 -3.00 -1.27
N LEU A 265 33.79 -1.83 -1.90
CA LEU A 265 34.58 -1.48 -3.07
C LEU A 265 34.92 0.01 -3.09
N THR A 266 35.80 0.41 -4.00
CA THR A 266 36.12 1.81 -4.27
C THR A 266 35.45 2.23 -5.57
N LEU A 267 34.81 3.39 -5.57
CA LEU A 267 34.07 3.93 -6.70
C LEU A 267 34.51 5.37 -6.99
N GLN A 268 34.49 5.75 -8.25
CA GLN A 268 34.59 7.15 -8.67
C GLN A 268 33.22 7.84 -8.59
N LYS A 269 33.22 9.17 -8.42
CA LYS A 269 31.98 9.96 -8.48
C LYS A 269 31.22 9.69 -9.78
N GLY A 270 29.94 9.32 -9.65
CA GLY A 270 29.03 9.00 -10.75
C GLY A 270 29.19 7.59 -11.32
N GLU A 271 30.19 6.82 -10.87
CA GLU A 271 30.41 5.44 -11.29
C GLU A 271 29.22 4.56 -10.93
N LYS A 272 28.86 3.68 -11.87
CA LYS A 272 27.74 2.77 -11.73
C LYS A 272 28.15 1.57 -10.85
N CYS A 273 27.35 1.29 -9.84
CA CYS A 273 27.44 0.09 -9.02
C CYS A 273 26.15 -0.71 -9.20
N VAL A 274 26.24 -1.91 -9.76
CA VAL A 274 25.12 -2.81 -10.00
C VAL A 274 25.14 -3.90 -8.94
N VAL A 275 24.04 -4.05 -8.21
CA VAL A 275 23.87 -5.08 -7.19
C VAL A 275 22.74 -6.00 -7.63
N VAL A 276 23.01 -7.30 -7.67
CA VAL A 276 22.04 -8.31 -8.09
C VAL A 276 21.83 -9.30 -6.96
N ILE A 277 20.58 -9.44 -6.52
CA ILE A 277 20.13 -10.49 -5.59
C ILE A 277 19.50 -11.59 -6.43
N GLY A 278 20.03 -12.81 -6.34
CA GLY A 278 19.59 -13.96 -7.13
C GLY A 278 18.98 -15.08 -6.29
N THR A 279 18.39 -16.08 -6.96
CA THR A 279 17.78 -17.24 -6.30
C THR A 279 18.61 -18.53 -6.37
N ASP A 280 19.64 -18.57 -7.19
CA ASP A 280 20.33 -19.82 -7.52
C ASP A 280 21.28 -20.23 -6.40
N GLY A 281 21.09 -21.44 -5.87
CA GLY A 281 21.84 -21.91 -4.70
C GLY A 281 21.44 -21.24 -3.38
N ALA A 282 20.34 -20.48 -3.34
CA ALA A 282 19.94 -19.69 -2.17
C ALA A 282 19.67 -20.50 -0.88
N GLY A 283 19.36 -21.80 -0.99
CA GLY A 283 19.06 -22.65 0.19
C GLY A 283 17.72 -22.34 0.86
N GLY A 284 16.81 -21.65 0.17
CA GLY A 284 15.50 -21.19 0.65
C GLY A 284 15.03 -19.98 -0.15
N PHE A 285 13.94 -19.33 0.27
CA PHE A 285 13.43 -18.15 -0.44
C PHE A 285 14.43 -16.99 -0.39
N ALA A 286 14.80 -16.46 -1.56
CA ALA A 286 15.53 -15.21 -1.64
C ALA A 286 14.59 -14.04 -1.32
N HIS A 287 15.09 -13.04 -0.60
CA HIS A 287 14.37 -11.85 -0.21
C HIS A 287 15.13 -10.64 -0.74
N ALA A 288 14.44 -9.69 -1.35
CA ALA A 288 15.01 -8.40 -1.77
C ALA A 288 14.09 -7.28 -1.32
N ASP A 289 14.64 -6.35 -0.54
CA ASP A 289 13.92 -5.23 0.07
C ASP A 289 14.55 -3.91 -0.38
N ALA A 290 15.82 -3.67 -0.06
CA ALA A 290 16.53 -2.48 -0.53
C ALA A 290 18.03 -2.73 -0.67
N VAL A 291 18.69 -1.84 -1.39
CA VAL A 291 20.16 -1.76 -1.46
C VAL A 291 20.61 -0.37 -1.05
N LEU A 292 21.59 -0.30 -0.16
CA LEU A 292 22.21 0.93 0.31
C LEU A 292 23.70 0.94 -0.07
N LEU A 293 24.11 1.96 -0.82
CA LEU A 293 25.50 2.29 -1.07
C LEU A 293 25.90 3.42 -0.11
N VAL A 294 26.73 3.12 0.88
CA VAL A 294 27.11 4.05 1.94
C VAL A 294 28.63 4.26 1.98
N PRO A 295 29.14 5.49 2.14
CA PRO A 295 30.58 5.71 2.33
C PRO A 295 31.11 4.86 3.49
N ALA A 296 32.20 4.13 3.24
CA ALA A 296 32.86 3.38 4.30
C ALA A 296 33.51 4.34 5.29
N SER A 297 33.29 4.08 6.59
CA SER A 297 33.99 4.74 7.70
C SER A 297 35.45 4.29 7.80
#